data_AF-A0A314Z398-F1
#
_entry.id   AF-A0A314Z398-F1
#
_cell.length_a   1.000
_cell.length_b   1.000
_cell.length_c   1.000
_cell.angle_alpha   90.00
_cell.angle_beta   90.00
_cell.angle_gamma   90.00
#
_symmetry.space_group_name_H-M   'P 1'
#
loop_
_entity.id
_entity.type
_entity.pdbx_description
1 polymer ?
#
loop_
_entity_poly.entity_id
_entity_poly.type
_entity_poly.pdbx_seq_one_letter_code
_entity_poly.pdbx_strand_id
1 'polypeptide(L)'
;MEKIDDYVEYVPVAKRRAMETHKILQRKVKSFGLEEKSEEELKLAAQANPQSEKSNFFAEDKPSRTSLLVKSLEMKHEAPKITPIQQMVQQEKEIIDNLSDRKTLMSVGELAKGITYTDPIPTGWKPPLHIRRMPMKQCDLIRKQWHIEVSGEDVPTH
;
A
#
# COMPACT_ATOMS: atom_id res chain seq x y z
N MET A 1 4.05 -23.45 -42.54
CA MET A 1 4.29 -22.06 -42.09
C MET A 1 3.21 -21.72 -41.08
N GLU A 2 3.53 -21.69 -39.79
CA GLU A 2 2.61 -21.26 -38.73
C GLU A 2 2.57 -19.73 -38.70
N LYS A 3 1.36 -19.17 -38.59
CA LYS A 3 1.11 -17.72 -38.62
C LYS A 3 1.51 -17.09 -37.28
N ILE A 4 2.47 -16.17 -37.31
CA ILE A 4 2.91 -15.35 -36.17
C ILE A 4 1.97 -14.14 -36.03
N ASP A 5 0.66 -14.37 -35.91
CA ASP A 5 -0.37 -13.33 -36.13
C ASP A 5 -0.81 -12.57 -34.86
N ASP A 6 -0.16 -12.82 -33.72
CA ASP A 6 -0.51 -12.18 -32.44
C ASP A 6 0.45 -11.04 -32.05
N TYR A 7 1.19 -10.47 -33.00
CA TYR A 7 2.07 -9.33 -32.70
C TYR A 7 1.26 -8.05 -32.46
N VAL A 8 1.14 -7.65 -31.20
CA VAL A 8 0.58 -6.34 -30.82
C VAL A 8 1.71 -5.31 -30.84
N GLU A 9 1.60 -4.32 -31.73
CA GLU A 9 2.56 -3.23 -31.83
C GLU A 9 2.73 -2.51 -30.49
N TYR A 10 3.97 -2.41 -30.02
CA TYR A 10 4.29 -1.77 -28.75
C TYR A 10 3.99 -0.26 -28.81
N VAL A 11 3.02 0.17 -28.00
CA VAL A 11 2.77 1.60 -27.77
C VAL A 11 3.52 2.07 -26.51
N PRO A 12 4.43 3.07 -26.64
CA PRO A 12 5.14 3.66 -25.50
C PRO A 12 4.20 4.13 -24.39
N VAL A 13 4.63 3.95 -23.14
CA VAL A 13 3.82 4.24 -21.94
C VAL A 13 3.30 5.68 -21.92
N ALA A 14 4.10 6.65 -22.36
CA ALA A 14 3.69 8.05 -22.44
C ALA A 14 2.49 8.27 -23.37
N LYS A 15 2.52 7.66 -24.57
CA LYS A 15 1.42 7.72 -25.55
C LYS A 15 0.17 7.03 -25.01
N ARG A 16 0.33 5.89 -24.34
CA ARG A 16 -0.79 5.14 -23.74
C ARG A 16 -1.50 5.96 -22.67
N ARG A 17 -0.75 6.58 -21.75
CA ARG A 17 -1.30 7.47 -20.72
C ARG A 17 -2.03 8.67 -21.34
N ALA A 18 -1.47 9.29 -22.37
CA ALA A 18 -2.13 10.40 -23.08
C ALA A 18 -3.47 9.96 -23.70
N MET A 19 -3.51 8.80 -24.37
CA MET A 19 -4.74 8.25 -24.95
C MET A 19 -5.80 7.93 -23.88
N GLU A 20 -5.40 7.37 -22.75
CA GLU A 20 -6.32 7.10 -21.64
C GLU A 20 -6.89 8.39 -21.06
N THR A 21 -6.06 9.42 -20.86
CA THR A 21 -6.53 10.73 -20.39
C THR A 21 -7.54 11.36 -21.35
N HIS A 22 -7.27 11.30 -22.65
CA HIS A 22 -8.19 11.80 -23.68
C HIS A 22 -9.50 11.01 -23.69
N LYS A 23 -9.44 9.69 -23.58
CA LYS A 23 -10.63 8.82 -23.50
C LYS A 23 -11.48 9.10 -22.28
N ILE A 24 -10.86 9.37 -21.12
CA ILE A 24 -11.56 9.78 -19.91
C ILE A 24 -12.23 11.15 -20.11
N LEU A 25 -11.55 12.09 -20.75
CA LEU A 25 -12.08 13.42 -21.04
C LEU A 25 -13.30 13.34 -21.98
N GLN A 26 -13.21 12.59 -23.08
CA GLN A 26 -14.33 12.38 -24.01
C GLN A 26 -15.54 11.70 -23.35
N ARG A 27 -15.32 10.71 -22.48
CA ARG A 27 -16.41 10.10 -21.71
C ARG A 27 -17.07 11.12 -20.78
N LYS A 28 -16.28 12.01 -20.16
CA LYS A 28 -16.79 13.06 -19.28
C LYS A 28 -17.64 14.05 -20.06
N VAL A 29 -17.17 14.54 -21.21
CA VAL A 29 -17.91 15.41 -22.14
C VAL A 29 -19.25 14.78 -22.53
N LYS A 30 -19.24 13.49 -22.92
CA LYS A 30 -20.45 12.74 -23.26
C LYS A 30 -21.40 12.53 -22.08
N SER A 31 -20.88 12.32 -20.87
CA SER A 31 -21.70 12.12 -19.66
C SER A 31 -22.32 13.40 -19.10
N PHE A 32 -21.71 14.56 -19.37
CA PHE A 32 -22.15 15.87 -18.87
C PHE A 32 -22.84 16.73 -19.95
N GLY A 33 -23.02 16.21 -21.17
CA GLY A 33 -23.73 16.92 -22.24
C GLY A 33 -23.09 18.27 -22.62
N LEU A 34 -21.78 18.41 -22.43
CA LEU A 34 -21.04 19.62 -22.80
C LEU A 34 -20.62 19.47 -24.27
N GLU A 35 -20.97 20.43 -25.11
CA GLU A 35 -20.58 20.49 -26.53
C GLU A 35 -19.04 20.45 -26.67
N GLU A 36 -18.55 19.74 -27.70
CA GLU A 36 -17.13 19.70 -28.06
C GLU A 36 -16.67 21.10 -28.50
N LYS A 37 -16.02 21.84 -27.59
CA LYS A 37 -15.20 22.97 -28.03
C LYS A 37 -13.96 22.42 -28.72
N SER A 38 -13.78 22.82 -29.98
CA SER A 38 -12.65 22.45 -30.81
C SER A 38 -11.32 22.80 -30.11
N GLU A 39 -10.27 22.02 -30.39
CA GLU A 39 -8.94 22.20 -29.80
C GLU A 39 -8.34 23.60 -30.09
N GLU A 40 -8.88 24.33 -31.07
CA GLU A 40 -8.50 25.72 -31.37
C GLU A 40 -9.10 26.74 -30.39
N GLU A 41 -10.32 26.53 -29.87
CA GLU A 41 -10.94 27.44 -28.90
C GLU A 41 -10.29 27.37 -27.50
N LEU A 42 -9.77 26.21 -27.12
CA LEU A 42 -9.06 26.03 -25.84
C LEU A 42 -7.69 26.73 -25.82
N LYS A 43 -7.07 26.98 -26.98
CA LYS A 43 -5.81 27.72 -27.07
C LYS A 43 -6.00 29.24 -26.98
N LEU A 44 -7.13 29.77 -27.45
CA LEU A 44 -7.46 31.20 -27.30
C LEU A 44 -7.99 31.56 -25.90
N ALA A 45 -8.69 30.63 -25.21
CA ALA A 45 -9.21 30.87 -23.86
C ALA A 45 -8.12 30.96 -22.77
N ALA A 46 -6.88 30.51 -23.06
CA ALA A 46 -5.76 30.62 -22.11
C ALA A 46 -5.13 32.03 -22.03
N GLN A 47 -5.52 32.97 -22.90
CA GLN A 47 -5.02 34.35 -22.92
C GLN A 47 -6.05 35.42 -22.52
N ALA A 48 -7.31 35.05 -22.31
CA ALA A 48 -8.35 35.99 -21.89
C ALA A 48 -8.80 35.71 -20.45
N ASN A 49 -8.52 36.69 -19.59
CA ASN A 49 -9.00 36.82 -18.21
C ASN A 49 -10.50 36.46 -18.08
N PRO A 50 -10.91 35.49 -17.23
CA PRO A 50 -12.32 35.14 -17.10
C PRO A 50 -13.00 36.00 -16.04
N GLN A 51 -13.51 37.16 -16.45
CA GLN A 51 -14.54 37.91 -15.74
C GLN A 51 -15.86 37.79 -16.51
N SER A 52 -16.91 37.31 -15.83
CA SER A 52 -18.33 37.24 -16.26
C SER A 52 -18.58 36.36 -17.50
N GLU A 53 -19.47 35.38 -17.48
CA GLU A 53 -20.90 35.59 -17.29
C GLU A 53 -21.57 34.47 -16.49
N LYS A 54 -22.46 34.90 -15.60
CA LYS A 54 -23.36 34.06 -14.82
C LYS A 54 -24.50 33.58 -15.72
N SER A 55 -24.47 32.32 -16.14
CA SER A 55 -25.69 31.65 -16.59
C SER A 55 -26.44 31.13 -15.37
N ASN A 56 -27.51 31.87 -15.01
CA ASN A 56 -28.55 31.41 -14.10
C ASN A 56 -29.27 30.19 -14.72
N PHE A 57 -28.76 28.99 -14.47
CA PHE A 57 -29.56 27.78 -14.50
C PHE A 57 -29.77 27.32 -13.06
N PHE A 58 -30.96 27.58 -12.53
CA PHE A 58 -31.44 27.01 -11.28
C PHE A 58 -31.55 25.48 -11.45
N ALA A 59 -30.46 24.77 -11.16
CA ALA A 59 -30.48 23.36 -10.86
C ALA A 59 -30.56 23.23 -9.33
N GLU A 60 -31.69 22.68 -8.90
CA GLU A 60 -32.08 22.30 -7.55
C GLU A 60 -30.92 22.01 -6.58
N ASP A 61 -31.10 22.48 -5.34
CA ASP A 61 -30.30 22.24 -4.14
C ASP A 61 -29.93 20.76 -3.94
N LYS A 62 -28.89 20.32 -4.63
CA LYS A 62 -28.06 19.19 -4.18
C LYS A 62 -26.82 19.84 -3.57
N PRO A 63 -26.48 19.58 -2.29
CA PRO A 63 -25.23 20.07 -1.76
C PRO A 63 -24.13 19.54 -2.68
N SER A 64 -23.44 20.47 -3.35
CA SER A 64 -22.30 20.18 -4.19
C SER A 64 -21.32 19.38 -3.35
N ARG A 65 -21.30 18.06 -3.55
CA ARG A 65 -20.39 17.19 -2.84
C ARG A 65 -19.00 17.61 -3.29
N THR A 66 -18.27 18.29 -2.41
CA THR A 66 -16.85 18.56 -2.62
C THR A 66 -16.16 17.26 -3.00
N SER A 67 -15.23 17.32 -3.96
CA SER A 67 -14.55 16.10 -4.38
C SER A 67 -13.86 15.45 -3.17
N LEU A 68 -13.79 14.12 -3.15
CA LEU A 68 -13.08 13.38 -2.09
C LEU A 68 -11.65 13.88 -1.91
N LEU A 69 -11.00 14.30 -3.00
CA LEU A 69 -9.67 14.92 -2.98
C LEU A 69 -9.67 16.23 -2.19
N VAL A 70 -10.60 17.15 -2.50
CA VAL A 70 -10.73 18.44 -1.81
C VAL A 70 -11.01 18.22 -0.31
N LYS A 71 -11.95 17.34 0.02
CA LYS A 71 -12.25 17.00 1.41
C LYS A 71 -11.05 16.36 2.13
N SER A 72 -10.25 15.55 1.43
CA SER A 72 -9.02 14.97 2.00
C SER A 72 -7.94 16.01 2.28
N LEU A 73 -7.86 17.06 1.44
CA LEU A 73 -6.94 18.17 1.64
C LEU A 73 -7.40 19.06 2.80
N GLU A 74 -8.68 19.41 2.84
CA GLU A 74 -9.29 20.14 3.97
C GLU A 74 -9.03 19.43 5.30
N MET A 75 -9.31 18.12 5.38
CA MET A 75 -9.03 17.33 6.60
C MET A 75 -7.53 17.31 6.98
N LYS A 76 -6.62 17.32 6.00
CA LYS A 76 -5.17 17.40 6.27
C LYS A 76 -4.74 18.80 6.73
N HIS A 77 -5.43 19.84 6.29
CA HIS A 77 -5.15 21.23 6.69
C HIS A 77 -5.79 21.61 8.03
N GLU A 78 -6.93 21.03 8.36
CA GLU A 78 -7.61 21.16 9.67
C GLU A 78 -6.91 20.36 10.77
N ALA A 79 -6.21 19.29 10.41
CA ALA A 79 -5.39 18.54 11.35
C ALA A 79 -4.28 19.45 11.95
N PRO A 80 -4.04 19.39 13.27
CA PRO A 80 -2.99 20.17 13.90
C PRO A 80 -1.64 19.83 13.26
N LYS A 81 -0.81 20.85 13.01
CA LYS A 81 0.55 20.67 12.47
C LYS A 81 1.38 19.90 13.49
N ILE A 82 1.46 18.58 13.30
CA ILE A 82 2.23 17.69 14.13
C ILE A 82 3.70 18.12 14.04
N THR A 83 4.32 18.36 15.18
CA THR A 83 5.76 18.68 15.23
C THR A 83 6.57 17.47 14.76
N PRO A 84 7.78 17.65 14.18
CA PRO A 84 8.60 16.52 13.73
C PRO A 84 8.91 15.54 14.86
N ILE A 85 9.05 16.03 16.09
CA ILE A 85 9.26 15.21 17.30
C ILE A 85 8.05 14.34 17.58
N GLN A 86 6.84 14.90 17.49
CA GLN A 86 5.61 14.14 17.74
C GLN A 86 5.35 13.08 16.67
N GLN A 87 5.72 13.33 15.41
CA GLN A 87 5.68 12.31 14.36
C GLN A 87 6.61 11.14 14.67
N MET A 88 7.84 11.43 15.10
CA MET A 88 8.82 10.41 15.50
C MET A 88 8.29 9.56 16.66
N VAL A 89 7.75 10.19 17.71
CA VAL A 89 7.15 9.48 18.86
C VAL A 89 5.98 8.61 18.42
N GLN A 90 5.14 9.08 17.49
CA GLN A 90 4.02 8.29 16.97
C GLN A 90 4.52 7.08 16.17
N GLN A 91 5.54 7.26 15.34
CA GLN A 91 6.16 6.16 14.58
C GLN A 91 6.82 5.14 15.50
N GLU A 92 7.56 5.58 16.50
CA GLU A 92 8.15 4.70 17.51
C GLU A 92 7.08 3.91 18.25
N LYS A 93 5.97 4.56 18.61
CA LYS A 93 4.83 3.88 19.23
C LYS A 93 4.21 2.84 18.30
N GLU A 94 3.97 3.17 17.04
CA GLU A 94 3.44 2.22 16.05
C GLU A 94 4.39 1.03 15.83
N ILE A 95 5.70 1.27 15.86
CA ILE A 95 6.71 0.21 15.79
C ILE A 95 6.64 -0.69 17.03
N ILE A 96 6.56 -0.11 18.23
CA ILE A 96 6.43 -0.86 19.48
C ILE A 96 5.13 -1.67 19.50
N ASP A 97 4.01 -1.07 19.13
CA ASP A 97 2.70 -1.73 19.10
C ASP A 97 2.66 -2.88 18.07
N ASN A 98 3.40 -2.77 16.97
CA ASN A 98 3.53 -3.82 15.96
C ASN A 98 4.60 -4.88 16.29
N LEU A 99 5.62 -4.52 17.08
CA LEU A 99 6.60 -5.45 17.64
C LEU A 99 6.03 -6.23 18.82
N SER A 100 5.17 -5.60 19.61
CA SER A 100 4.52 -6.22 20.74
C SER A 100 3.54 -7.26 20.26
N ASP A 101 3.76 -8.47 20.78
CA ASP A 101 3.01 -9.69 20.56
C ASP A 101 3.05 -10.21 19.13
N ARG A 102 4.12 -10.96 18.87
CA ARG A 102 4.11 -12.25 18.14
C ARG A 102 2.83 -12.48 17.35
N LYS A 103 2.57 -11.67 16.32
CA LYS A 103 1.54 -12.01 15.34
C LYS A 103 2.10 -13.21 14.61
N THR A 104 1.79 -14.39 15.13
CA THR A 104 1.90 -15.65 14.42
C THR A 104 1.30 -15.38 13.05
N LEU A 105 2.05 -15.71 11.99
CA LEU A 105 1.57 -15.62 10.61
C LEU A 105 0.43 -16.63 10.44
N MET A 106 -0.74 -16.31 10.98
CA MET A 106 -1.92 -17.14 10.96
C MET A 106 -2.73 -16.82 9.72
N SER A 107 -3.24 -17.87 9.07
CA SER A 107 -4.15 -17.69 7.96
C SER A 107 -5.50 -17.13 8.46
N VAL A 108 -6.23 -16.40 7.60
CA VAL A 108 -7.60 -15.93 7.89
C VAL A 108 -8.50 -17.10 8.33
N GLY A 109 -8.30 -18.28 7.73
CA GLY A 109 -9.05 -19.48 8.09
C GLY A 109 -8.74 -20.02 9.48
N GLU A 110 -7.53 -19.84 9.99
CA GLU A 110 -7.14 -20.26 11.34
C GLU A 110 -7.67 -19.29 12.39
N LEU A 111 -7.60 -17.98 12.09
CA LEU A 111 -8.18 -16.93 12.94
C LEU A 111 -9.69 -17.11 13.10
N ALA A 112 -10.41 -17.36 12.00
CA ALA A 112 -11.87 -17.56 12.04
C ALA A 112 -12.27 -18.82 12.83
N LYS A 113 -11.42 -19.84 12.83
CA LYS A 113 -11.64 -21.09 13.58
C LYS A 113 -11.10 -21.04 15.01
N GLY A 114 -10.43 -19.96 15.41
CA GLY A 114 -9.81 -19.82 16.72
C GLY A 114 -8.74 -20.89 17.01
N ILE A 115 -8.02 -21.35 15.99
CA ILE A 115 -7.00 -22.41 16.17
C ILE A 115 -5.72 -21.78 16.74
N THR A 116 -5.23 -22.29 17.86
CA THR A 116 -3.95 -21.91 18.45
C THR A 116 -2.99 -23.09 18.46
N TYR A 117 -1.84 -22.96 17.79
CA TYR A 117 -0.80 -23.99 17.81
C TYR A 117 0.01 -23.88 19.10
N THR A 118 -0.11 -24.88 19.97
CA THR A 118 0.72 -25.03 21.19
C THR A 118 2.01 -25.78 20.92
N ASP A 119 1.98 -26.67 19.94
CA ASP A 119 3.05 -27.64 19.70
C ASP A 119 3.96 -27.15 18.55
N PRO A 120 5.27 -27.45 18.62
CA PRO A 120 6.18 -27.11 17.54
C PRO A 120 5.83 -27.86 16.26
N ILE A 121 5.86 -27.16 15.13
CA ILE A 121 5.64 -27.76 13.82
C ILE A 121 6.81 -28.72 13.51
N PRO A 122 6.55 -29.97 13.11
CA PRO A 122 7.63 -30.89 12.76
C PRO A 122 8.36 -30.40 11.52
N THR A 123 9.63 -30.02 11.66
CA THR A 123 10.47 -29.58 10.54
C THR A 123 11.24 -30.74 9.92
N GLY A 124 11.38 -30.76 8.60
CA GLY A 124 12.20 -31.76 7.88
C GLY A 124 13.71 -31.47 7.90
N TRP A 125 14.12 -30.30 8.41
CA TRP A 125 15.52 -29.89 8.46
C TRP A 125 16.28 -30.65 9.55
N LYS A 126 17.48 -31.15 9.21
CA LYS A 126 18.38 -31.84 10.15
C LYS A 126 19.77 -31.21 10.05
N PRO A 127 20.37 -30.78 11.17
CA PRO A 127 21.72 -30.22 11.13
C PRO A 127 22.78 -31.29 10.79
N PRO A 128 23.97 -30.86 10.36
CA PRO A 128 25.11 -31.75 10.11
C PRO A 128 25.44 -32.65 11.31
N LEU A 129 25.94 -33.85 11.02
CA LEU A 129 26.16 -34.92 12.01
C LEU A 129 27.07 -34.50 13.19
N HIS A 130 28.10 -33.70 12.93
CA HIS A 130 29.03 -33.24 13.96
C HIS A 130 28.33 -32.40 15.04
N ILE A 131 27.39 -31.54 14.62
CA ILE A 131 26.64 -30.68 15.54
C ILE A 131 25.65 -31.52 16.35
N ARG A 132 24.95 -32.46 15.70
CA ARG A 132 23.99 -33.37 16.36
C ARG A 132 24.62 -34.32 17.39
N ARG A 133 25.92 -34.59 17.26
CA ARG A 133 26.67 -35.45 18.22
C ARG A 133 27.40 -34.64 19.28
N MET A 134 27.26 -33.31 19.27
CA MET A 134 27.94 -32.43 20.21
C MET A 134 27.38 -32.62 21.63
N PRO A 135 28.24 -32.76 22.66
CA PRO A 135 27.76 -32.87 24.03
C PRO A 135 27.21 -31.53 24.52
N MET A 136 26.19 -31.57 25.38
CA MET A 136 25.52 -30.37 25.93
C MET A 136 26.52 -29.37 26.56
N LYS A 137 27.56 -29.87 27.23
CA LYS A 137 28.63 -29.04 27.82
C LYS A 137 29.33 -28.15 26.80
N GLN A 138 29.56 -28.67 25.60
CA GLN A 138 30.18 -27.93 24.51
C GLN A 138 29.19 -26.92 23.90
N CYS A 139 27.91 -27.29 23.76
CA CYS A 139 26.86 -26.36 23.36
C CYS A 139 26.73 -25.19 24.34
N ASP A 140 26.79 -25.45 25.65
CA ASP A 140 26.75 -24.42 26.69
C ASP A 140 27.97 -23.51 26.68
N LEU A 141 29.16 -24.06 26.40
CA LEU A 141 30.37 -23.26 26.23
C LEU A 141 30.23 -22.30 25.06
N ILE A 142 29.71 -22.79 23.92
CA ILE A 142 29.42 -21.97 22.74
C ILE A 142 28.41 -20.89 23.12
N ARG A 143 27.29 -21.24 23.77
CA ARG A 143 26.29 -20.25 24.21
C ARG A 143 26.92 -19.15 25.07
N LYS A 144 27.77 -19.51 26.03
CA LYS A 144 28.48 -18.54 26.87
C LYS A 144 29.46 -17.68 26.07
N GLN A 145 30.23 -18.28 25.16
CA GLN A 145 31.20 -17.58 24.31
C GLN A 145 30.50 -16.52 23.42
N TRP A 146 29.29 -16.82 22.96
CA TRP A 146 28.51 -15.93 22.10
C TRP A 146 27.45 -15.12 22.86
N HIS A 147 27.46 -15.15 24.20
CA HIS A 147 26.51 -14.44 25.05
C HIS A 147 25.04 -14.74 24.72
N ILE A 148 24.74 -16.00 24.39
CA ILE A 148 23.40 -16.50 24.10
C ILE A 148 22.75 -16.91 25.42
N GLU A 149 21.74 -16.15 25.84
CA GLU A 149 20.86 -16.53 26.94
C GLU A 149 19.76 -17.47 26.43
N VAL A 150 19.55 -18.57 27.15
CA VAL A 150 18.53 -19.56 26.79
C VAL A 150 17.61 -19.80 27.97
N SER A 151 16.31 -19.69 27.72
CA SER A 151 15.23 -19.96 28.69
C SER A 151 14.30 -21.03 28.14
N GLY A 152 13.99 -22.06 28.92
CA GLY A 152 13.08 -23.16 28.56
C GLY A 152 13.60 -24.52 29.01
N GLU A 153 12.75 -25.54 28.98
CA GLU A 153 13.11 -26.91 29.40
C GLU A 153 13.72 -27.73 28.26
N ASP A 154 13.15 -27.68 27.06
CA ASP A 154 13.60 -28.47 25.91
C ASP A 154 14.48 -27.64 24.97
N VAL A 155 15.65 -27.24 25.47
CA VAL A 155 16.62 -26.51 24.67
C VAL A 155 17.22 -27.45 23.62
N PRO A 156 17.03 -27.19 22.32
CA PRO A 156 17.60 -28.06 21.30
C PRO A 156 19.11 -28.11 21.45
N THR A 157 19.63 -29.33 21.61
CA THR A 157 21.08 -29.61 21.52
C THR A 157 21.58 -29.63 20.08
N HIS A 158 20.71 -29.30 19.11
CA HIS A 158 20.83 -29.52 17.68
C HIS A 158 20.74 -31.01 17.28
#